data_AF-A0A2V6QZD2-F1
#
_entry.id   AF-A0A2V6QZD2-F1
#
_cell.length_a   1.000
_cell.length_b   1.000
_cell.length_c   1.000
_cell.angle_alpha   90.00
_cell.angle_beta   90.00
_cell.angle_gamma   90.00
#
_symmetry.space_group_name_H-M   'P 1'
#
loop_
_entity.id
_entity.type
_entity.pdbx_description
1 polymer ?
#
loop_
_entity_poly.entity_id
_entity_poly.type
_entity_poly.pdbx_seq_one_letter_code
_entity_poly.pdbx_strand_id
1 'polypeptide(L)'
;MTLTEKLARLPDRPGVYMYRDAKAQVLYVGKAASLRSRVRSYFQAARPRDPKTDALVRHTRDLEYIVTDNELEALMLEANLVRKHRPRYNIILRDDKHYPFLKLTTNEAFPRLLVARRVQDDGAVYYGPFYPATAMRETLRLTRQLFPLRTCSITIDGRLERPCIQYAIQRCNAPCTGWETREGYGRTVRDVARFLEGKDDELALRLTKEMEVAAAELKFERAAVLRDQIQSLNKVRERQKIISTEELDQDVLGVVRQGNDACVELFFVRKGRLVGQEPFFFDKVAGSRDGEILSAFVRQFYGKSVAPAPELLVSEELPEAELTAEWLSGLARRRVQILAPQRGARREFVAMAEENAVLALQNHLLSRDDRQQVVLEELRRALTLPGLPNTTSGSASRASPARTTSPRSAKSSRGGSRGRWSRGRPCRIWS
;
A
#
# COMPACT_ATOMS: atom_id res chain seq x y z
N MET A 1 -13.70 39.46 6.85
CA MET A 1 -12.33 39.60 7.37
C MET A 1 -11.35 39.36 6.26
N THR A 2 -10.33 40.21 6.14
CA THR A 2 -9.26 40.04 5.16
C THR A 2 -8.24 39.00 5.63
N LEU A 3 -7.48 38.39 4.72
CA LEU A 3 -6.43 37.41 5.06
C LEU A 3 -5.40 38.00 6.05
N THR A 4 -5.04 39.28 5.86
CA THR A 4 -4.12 40.01 6.72
C THR A 4 -4.64 40.14 8.16
N GLU A 5 -5.93 40.44 8.33
CA GLU A 5 -6.57 40.49 9.66
C GLU A 5 -6.54 39.11 10.35
N LYS A 6 -6.80 38.04 9.60
CA LYS A 6 -6.74 36.67 10.13
C LYS A 6 -5.33 36.31 10.61
N LEU A 7 -4.29 36.68 9.85
CA LEU A 7 -2.88 36.47 10.22
C LEU A 7 -2.46 37.23 11.49
N ALA A 8 -3.06 38.40 11.74
CA ALA A 8 -2.79 39.19 12.93
C ALA A 8 -3.36 38.54 14.20
N ARG A 9 -4.53 37.88 14.10
CA ARG A 9 -5.28 37.31 15.23
C ARG A 9 -4.95 35.85 15.56
N LEU A 10 -3.93 35.27 14.94
CA LEU A 10 -3.58 33.86 15.18
C LEU A 10 -3.15 33.63 16.64
N PRO A 11 -3.71 32.60 17.30
CA PRO A 11 -3.32 32.24 18.65
C PRO A 11 -1.93 31.59 18.65
N ASP A 12 -1.23 31.74 19.78
CA ASP A 12 0.01 31.03 20.05
C ASP A 12 -0.31 29.71 20.76
N ARG A 13 -1.03 28.85 20.04
CA ARG A 13 -1.49 27.55 20.52
C ARG A 13 -1.25 26.49 19.44
N PRO A 14 -1.13 25.21 19.83
CA PRO A 14 -1.05 24.14 18.88
C PRO A 14 -2.36 24.00 18.10
N GLY A 15 -2.26 23.51 16.86
CA GLY A 15 -3.43 23.30 16.03
C GLY A 15 -3.11 23.00 14.59
N VAL A 16 -4.15 22.92 13.77
CA VAL A 16 -4.09 22.67 12.34
C VAL A 16 -4.57 23.90 11.59
N TYR A 17 -3.86 24.28 10.52
CA TYR A 17 -4.26 25.36 9.62
C TYR A 17 -4.53 24.82 8.23
N MET A 18 -5.41 25.52 7.50
CA MET A 18 -5.85 25.18 6.16
C MET A 18 -5.82 26.42 5.28
N TYR A 19 -5.06 26.37 4.19
CA TYR A 19 -5.08 27.41 3.17
C TYR A 19 -6.14 27.10 2.13
N ARG A 20 -6.90 28.11 1.71
CA ARG A 20 -7.93 28.00 0.68
C ARG A 20 -7.70 28.94 -0.49
N ASP A 21 -8.20 28.54 -1.66
CA ASP A 21 -8.19 29.38 -2.86
C ASP A 21 -9.40 30.33 -2.94
N ALA A 22 -9.53 31.07 -4.05
CA ALA A 22 -10.65 31.97 -4.30
C ALA A 22 -12.02 31.26 -4.38
N LYS A 23 -12.03 29.94 -4.62
CA LYS A 23 -13.22 29.09 -4.72
C LYS A 23 -13.50 28.33 -3.41
N ALA A 24 -12.84 28.72 -2.31
CA ALA A 24 -12.90 28.07 -1.01
C ALA A 24 -12.42 26.60 -0.99
N GLN A 25 -11.67 26.14 -2.00
CA GLN A 25 -11.08 24.80 -2.01
C GLN A 25 -9.83 24.74 -1.12
N VAL A 26 -9.68 23.67 -0.34
CA VAL A 26 -8.49 23.48 0.52
C VAL A 26 -7.28 23.15 -0.36
N LEU A 27 -6.30 24.05 -0.35
CA LEU A 27 -5.06 23.94 -1.10
C LEU A 27 -3.98 23.18 -0.33
N TYR A 28 -3.91 23.40 0.98
CA TYR A 28 -2.92 22.81 1.88
C TYR A 28 -3.46 22.73 3.30
N VAL A 29 -3.08 21.66 3.99
CA VAL A 29 -3.33 21.46 5.42
C VAL A 29 -1.97 21.25 6.09
N GLY A 30 -1.74 21.91 7.23
CA GLY A 30 -0.53 21.69 8.03
C GLY A 30 -0.80 21.83 9.52
N LYS A 31 0.03 21.18 10.33
CA LYS A 31 0.02 21.31 11.80
C LYS A 31 1.04 22.33 12.28
N ALA A 32 0.83 22.86 13.47
CA ALA A 32 1.75 23.77 14.13
C ALA A 32 1.73 23.57 15.64
N ALA A 33 2.89 23.64 16.29
CA ALA A 33 3.02 23.85 17.73
C ALA A 33 2.52 25.25 18.14
N SER A 34 2.79 26.23 17.27
CA SER A 34 2.28 27.60 17.37
C SER A 34 1.68 28.01 16.03
N LEU A 35 0.34 28.12 15.96
CA LEU A 35 -0.37 28.57 14.76
C LEU A 35 0.13 29.96 14.30
N ARG A 36 0.34 30.88 15.24
CA ARG A 36 0.87 32.22 14.95
C ARG A 36 2.23 32.16 14.27
N SER A 37 3.20 31.47 14.88
CA SER A 37 4.57 31.43 14.38
C SER A 37 4.68 30.68 13.07
N ARG A 38 4.01 29.53 12.97
CA ARG A 38 4.09 28.66 11.80
C ARG A 38 3.42 29.26 10.57
N VAL A 39 2.23 29.84 10.70
CA VAL A 39 1.52 30.41 9.54
C VAL A 39 2.23 31.67 9.05
N ARG A 40 2.70 32.52 9.96
CA ARG A 40 3.40 33.77 9.58
C ARG A 40 4.70 33.51 8.83
N SER A 41 5.42 32.42 9.10
CA SER A 41 6.67 32.10 8.38
C SER A 41 6.47 31.94 6.87
N TYR A 42 5.27 31.53 6.43
CA TYR A 42 4.96 31.45 4.99
C TYR A 42 4.93 32.81 4.31
N PHE A 43 4.59 33.88 5.03
CA PHE A 43 4.39 35.22 4.46
C PHE A 43 5.58 36.16 4.70
N GLN A 44 6.65 35.67 5.32
CA GLN A 44 7.88 36.45 5.54
C GLN A 44 8.72 36.55 4.26
N ALA A 45 9.18 37.76 3.95
CA ALA A 45 9.98 38.04 2.75
C ALA A 45 11.39 37.39 2.78
N ALA A 46 11.93 37.15 3.98
CA ALA A 46 13.28 36.59 4.19
C ALA A 46 13.35 35.05 4.18
N ARG A 47 12.26 34.36 3.82
CA ARG A 47 12.23 32.89 3.82
C ARG A 47 13.10 32.29 2.70
N PRO A 48 13.65 31.08 2.88
CA PRO A 48 14.21 30.29 1.78
C PRO A 48 13.16 30.10 0.68
N ARG A 49 13.50 30.43 -0.57
CA ARG A 49 12.58 30.26 -1.69
C ARG A 49 12.44 28.79 -2.04
N ASP A 50 11.23 28.28 -1.87
CA ASP A 50 10.80 26.97 -2.34
C ASP A 50 9.69 27.17 -3.38
N PRO A 51 9.86 26.69 -4.63
CA PRO A 51 8.87 26.88 -5.70
C PRO A 51 7.47 26.39 -5.33
N LYS A 52 7.37 25.29 -4.58
CA LYS A 52 6.08 24.71 -4.15
C LYS A 52 5.39 25.64 -3.16
N THR A 53 6.11 26.12 -2.16
CA THR A 53 5.61 27.04 -1.15
C THR A 53 5.31 28.43 -1.73
N ASP A 54 6.09 28.91 -2.69
CA ASP A 54 5.83 30.16 -3.42
C ASP A 54 4.52 30.05 -4.22
N ALA A 55 4.31 28.93 -4.92
CA ALA A 55 3.07 28.68 -5.62
C ALA A 55 1.87 28.60 -4.65
N LEU A 56 1.99 27.89 -3.52
CA LEU A 56 0.94 27.80 -2.52
C LEU A 56 0.49 29.18 -2.01
N VAL A 57 1.45 30.02 -1.60
CA VAL A 57 1.16 31.36 -1.07
C VAL A 57 0.47 32.24 -2.12
N ARG A 58 0.91 32.19 -3.39
CA ARG A 58 0.28 32.95 -4.49
C ARG A 58 -1.19 32.57 -4.74
N HIS A 59 -1.55 31.30 -4.54
CA HIS A 59 -2.92 30.82 -4.76
C HIS A 59 -3.81 30.95 -3.51
N THR A 60 -3.22 31.20 -2.34
CA THR A 60 -3.94 31.32 -1.08
C THR A 60 -4.73 32.63 -1.05
N ARG A 61 -6.03 32.53 -0.78
CA ARG A 61 -6.95 33.66 -0.61
C ARG A 61 -7.57 33.71 0.77
N ASP A 62 -7.66 32.56 1.43
CA ASP A 62 -8.19 32.48 2.78
C ASP A 62 -7.41 31.48 3.65
N LEU A 63 -7.55 31.66 4.96
CA LEU A 63 -6.97 30.85 6.02
C LEU A 63 -8.04 30.45 7.02
N GLU A 64 -8.07 29.17 7.35
CA GLU A 64 -8.81 28.61 8.48
C GLU A 64 -7.86 27.88 9.42
N TYR A 65 -8.23 27.78 10.68
CA TYR A 65 -7.47 27.00 11.67
C TYR A 65 -8.38 26.38 12.71
N ILE A 66 -7.92 25.30 13.31
CA ILE A 66 -8.55 24.60 14.42
C ILE A 66 -7.49 24.47 15.51
N VAL A 67 -7.75 25.03 16.69
CA VAL A 67 -6.89 24.92 17.86
C VAL A 67 -7.09 23.54 18.48
N THR A 68 -6.01 22.90 18.91
CA THR A 68 -6.03 21.63 19.65
C THR A 68 -5.47 21.83 21.05
N ASP A 69 -5.61 20.82 21.91
CA ASP A 69 -5.10 20.91 23.28
C ASP A 69 -3.61 20.62 23.35
N ASN A 70 -3.11 19.77 22.45
CA ASN A 70 -1.68 19.45 22.33
C ASN A 70 -1.25 19.20 20.87
N GLU A 71 0.06 19.00 20.66
CA GLU A 71 0.64 18.74 19.33
C GLU A 71 0.25 17.38 18.75
N LEU A 72 0.00 16.39 19.61
CA LEU A 72 -0.39 15.04 19.22
C LEU A 72 -1.78 15.06 18.56
N GLU A 73 -2.73 15.76 19.15
CA GLU A 73 -4.06 16.01 18.58
C GLU A 73 -3.97 16.79 17.26
N ALA A 74 -3.08 17.79 17.18
CA ALA A 74 -2.85 18.51 15.94
C ALA A 74 -2.34 17.58 14.82
N LEU A 75 -1.43 16.64 15.16
CA LEU A 75 -0.94 15.63 14.22
C LEU A 75 -2.06 14.70 13.76
N MET A 76 -2.87 14.19 14.68
CA MET A 76 -4.00 13.31 14.36
C MET A 76 -5.05 14.02 13.50
N LEU A 77 -5.37 15.27 13.82
CA LEU A 77 -6.33 16.07 13.09
C LEU A 77 -5.81 16.44 11.69
N GLU A 78 -4.52 16.75 11.55
CA GLU A 78 -3.87 17.02 10.27
C GLU A 78 -3.95 15.81 9.34
N ALA A 79 -3.56 14.63 9.81
CA ALA A 79 -3.65 13.39 9.03
C ALA A 79 -5.10 13.11 8.55
N ASN A 80 -6.08 13.36 9.42
CA ASN A 80 -7.49 13.22 9.08
C ASN A 80 -7.96 14.23 8.01
N LEU A 81 -7.56 15.49 8.13
CA LEU A 81 -7.93 16.56 7.18
C LEU A 81 -7.23 16.41 5.83
N VAL A 82 -5.95 16.02 5.81
CA VAL A 82 -5.23 15.70 4.56
C VAL A 82 -5.93 14.55 3.84
N ARG A 83 -6.30 13.49 4.56
CA ARG A 83 -7.06 12.36 3.99
C ARG A 83 -8.43 12.78 3.46
N LYS A 84 -9.15 13.64 4.19
CA LYS A 84 -10.49 14.11 3.85
C LYS A 84 -10.49 15.02 2.62
N HIS A 85 -9.58 15.98 2.58
CA HIS A 85 -9.58 17.05 1.57
C HIS A 85 -8.65 16.76 0.39
N ARG A 86 -7.68 15.85 0.53
CA ARG A 86 -6.60 15.57 -0.43
C ARG A 86 -6.05 16.85 -1.10
N PRO A 87 -5.56 17.82 -0.30
CA PRO A 87 -5.21 19.13 -0.81
C PRO A 87 -4.08 19.05 -1.84
N ARG A 88 -4.15 19.91 -2.86
CA ARG A 88 -3.24 19.88 -4.02
C ARG A 88 -1.75 19.95 -3.66
N TYR A 89 -1.40 20.68 -2.60
CA TYR A 89 -0.01 20.93 -2.21
C TYR A 89 0.51 20.00 -1.09
N ASN A 90 -0.34 19.13 -0.52
CA ASN A 90 0.11 18.10 0.41
C ASN A 90 0.70 16.91 -0.36
N ILE A 91 1.62 16.18 0.29
CA ILE A 91 2.07 14.87 -0.20
C ILE A 91 0.92 13.90 0.06
N ILE A 92 0.29 13.38 -0.99
CA ILE A 92 -0.90 12.52 -0.87
C ILE A 92 -0.53 11.09 -1.20
N LEU A 93 -0.80 10.19 -0.25
CA LEU A 93 -0.81 8.77 -0.50
C LEU A 93 -2.06 8.43 -1.33
N ARG A 94 -1.88 8.17 -2.63
CA ARG A 94 -3.02 7.90 -3.54
C ARG A 94 -3.67 6.55 -3.30
N ASP A 95 -2.97 5.64 -2.65
CA ASP A 95 -3.43 4.28 -2.42
C ASP A 95 -4.49 4.23 -1.29
N ASP A 96 -5.70 3.76 -1.62
CA ASP A 96 -6.81 3.57 -0.68
C ASP A 96 -7.04 2.09 -0.30
N LYS A 97 -6.06 1.22 -0.55
CA LYS A 97 -6.11 -0.19 -0.18
C LYS A 97 -6.51 -0.37 1.28
N HIS A 98 -7.43 -1.32 1.47
CA HIS A 98 -7.85 -1.82 2.76
C HIS A 98 -7.11 -3.13 3.02
N TYR A 99 -6.39 -3.22 4.13
CA TYR A 99 -5.62 -4.40 4.49
C TYR A 99 -6.51 -5.38 5.26
N PRO A 100 -6.86 -6.53 4.68
CA PRO A 100 -7.70 -7.49 5.38
C PRO A 100 -6.89 -8.22 6.46
N PHE A 101 -7.58 -8.60 7.51
CA PHE A 101 -7.11 -9.44 8.59
C PHE A 101 -7.87 -10.76 8.55
N LEU A 102 -7.25 -11.84 9.05
CA LEU A 102 -7.97 -13.06 9.37
C LEU A 102 -8.33 -13.03 10.85
N LYS A 103 -9.63 -13.00 11.14
CA LYS A 103 -10.18 -13.01 12.49
C LYS A 103 -10.53 -14.44 12.90
N LEU A 104 -9.87 -14.94 13.93
CA LEU A 104 -10.23 -16.18 14.62
C LEU A 104 -11.10 -15.84 15.84
N THR A 105 -12.36 -16.27 15.80
CA THR A 105 -13.39 -15.96 16.81
C THR A 105 -13.22 -16.81 18.07
N THR A 106 -12.12 -16.60 18.79
CA THR A 106 -11.80 -17.27 20.06
C THR A 106 -12.80 -16.97 21.19
N ASN A 107 -13.63 -15.96 21.01
CA ASN A 107 -14.74 -15.62 21.88
C ASN A 107 -15.99 -16.52 21.68
N GLU A 108 -16.04 -17.34 20.64
CA GLU A 108 -17.13 -18.31 20.40
C GLU A 108 -16.75 -19.70 20.95
N ALA A 109 -17.74 -20.51 21.38
CA ALA A 109 -17.48 -21.87 21.89
C ALA A 109 -16.85 -22.80 20.82
N PHE A 110 -17.22 -22.60 19.56
CA PHE A 110 -16.62 -23.24 18.39
C PHE A 110 -16.03 -22.15 17.48
N PRO A 111 -14.76 -21.76 17.64
CA PRO A 111 -14.16 -20.70 16.83
C PRO A 111 -14.22 -20.96 15.32
N ARG A 112 -14.32 -19.89 14.54
CA ARG A 112 -14.27 -19.88 13.06
C ARG A 112 -13.32 -18.78 12.57
N LEU A 113 -12.82 -18.98 11.36
CA LEU A 113 -11.90 -18.06 10.69
C LEU A 113 -12.64 -17.20 9.65
N LEU A 114 -12.62 -15.89 9.86
CA LEU A 114 -13.34 -14.89 9.07
C LEU A 114 -12.36 -13.86 8.48
N VAL A 115 -12.78 -13.21 7.40
CA VAL A 115 -12.06 -12.04 6.88
C VAL A 115 -12.61 -10.80 7.57
N ALA A 116 -11.74 -10.03 8.21
CA ALA A 116 -12.07 -8.77 8.85
C ALA A 116 -11.37 -7.61 8.14
N ARG A 117 -12.05 -6.46 8.04
CA ARG A 117 -11.47 -5.23 7.47
C ARG A 117 -10.81 -4.34 8.52
N ARG A 118 -11.11 -4.57 9.80
CA ARG A 118 -10.61 -3.80 10.95
C ARG A 118 -10.45 -4.74 12.13
N VAL A 119 -9.43 -4.47 12.93
CA VAL A 119 -9.26 -5.08 14.26
C VAL A 119 -10.27 -4.44 15.21
N GLN A 120 -10.95 -5.26 16.01
CA GLN A 120 -11.88 -4.82 17.04
C GLN A 120 -11.44 -5.41 18.39
N ASP A 121 -11.78 -4.71 19.47
CA ASP A 121 -11.50 -5.17 20.84
C ASP A 121 -12.66 -6.05 21.33
N ASP A 122 -12.84 -7.22 20.70
CA ASP A 122 -13.99 -8.11 20.89
C ASP A 122 -13.61 -9.50 21.44
N GLY A 123 -12.37 -9.64 21.91
CA GLY A 123 -11.82 -10.89 22.44
C GLY A 123 -11.46 -11.93 21.37
N ALA A 124 -11.60 -11.60 20.08
CA ALA A 124 -11.11 -12.43 18.99
C ALA A 124 -9.63 -12.18 18.70
N VAL A 125 -8.95 -13.17 18.12
CA VAL A 125 -7.55 -13.03 17.68
C VAL A 125 -7.53 -12.63 16.21
N TYR A 126 -6.73 -11.63 15.88
CA TYR A 126 -6.57 -11.12 14.52
C TYR A 126 -5.17 -11.41 14.00
N TYR A 127 -5.09 -12.03 12.83
CA TYR A 127 -3.85 -12.30 12.11
C TYR A 127 -3.75 -11.38 10.90
N GLY A 128 -2.56 -10.87 10.64
CA GLY A 128 -2.29 -9.90 9.57
C GLY A 128 -1.69 -8.59 10.11
N PRO A 129 -1.77 -7.49 9.36
CA PRO A 129 -2.46 -7.34 8.07
C PRO A 129 -1.88 -8.25 6.99
N PHE A 130 -2.73 -8.86 6.16
CA PHE A 130 -2.27 -9.65 5.03
C PHE A 130 -2.16 -8.79 3.79
N TYR A 131 -0.99 -8.82 3.15
CA TYR A 131 -0.79 -8.10 1.92
C TYR A 131 0.19 -8.83 0.96
N PRO A 132 -0.16 -9.00 -0.34
CA PRO A 132 -1.42 -8.62 -1.00
C PRO A 132 -2.63 -9.39 -0.48
N ALA A 133 -3.85 -8.90 -0.75
CA ALA A 133 -5.08 -9.60 -0.35
C ALA A 133 -5.19 -11.03 -0.94
N THR A 134 -4.46 -11.32 -2.03
CA THR A 134 -4.31 -12.66 -2.57
C THR A 134 -3.61 -13.61 -1.60
N ALA A 135 -2.56 -13.15 -0.90
CA ALA A 135 -1.88 -13.93 0.13
C ALA A 135 -2.86 -14.31 1.25
N MET A 136 -3.68 -13.35 1.71
CA MET A 136 -4.75 -13.64 2.68
C MET A 136 -5.71 -14.73 2.19
N ARG A 137 -6.18 -14.62 0.94
CA ARG A 137 -7.13 -15.58 0.35
C ARG A 137 -6.50 -16.96 0.23
N GLU A 138 -5.23 -17.03 -0.12
CA GLU A 138 -4.46 -18.27 -0.21
C GLU A 138 -4.28 -18.89 1.18
N THR A 139 -3.83 -18.12 2.18
CA THR A 139 -3.73 -18.58 3.58
C THR A 139 -5.08 -19.09 4.10
N LEU A 140 -6.17 -18.36 3.84
CA LEU A 140 -7.52 -18.79 4.23
C LEU A 140 -7.95 -20.09 3.52
N ARG A 141 -7.66 -20.21 2.22
CA ARG A 141 -7.94 -21.42 1.43
C ARG A 141 -7.18 -22.61 2.01
N LEU A 142 -5.89 -22.45 2.27
CA LEU A 142 -5.03 -23.50 2.84
C LEU A 142 -5.47 -23.90 4.23
N THR A 143 -5.79 -22.92 5.09
CA THR A 143 -6.31 -23.19 6.44
C THR A 143 -7.57 -24.06 6.38
N ARG A 144 -8.49 -23.75 5.45
CA ARG A 144 -9.73 -24.52 5.25
C ARG A 144 -9.52 -25.90 4.62
N GLN A 145 -8.37 -26.14 3.97
CA GLN A 145 -8.00 -27.44 3.42
C GLN A 145 -7.27 -28.31 4.44
N LEU A 146 -6.48 -27.71 5.32
CA LEU A 146 -5.65 -28.39 6.31
C LEU A 146 -6.43 -28.72 7.58
N PHE A 147 -7.33 -27.84 8.00
CA PHE A 147 -8.00 -27.93 9.30
C PHE A 147 -9.51 -27.97 9.13
N PRO A 148 -10.21 -28.96 9.73
CA PRO A 148 -11.65 -29.10 9.61
C PRO A 148 -12.40 -28.10 10.51
N LEU A 149 -12.27 -26.82 10.19
CA LEU A 149 -12.91 -25.68 10.84
C LEU A 149 -14.31 -25.42 10.28
N ARG A 150 -15.24 -25.05 11.16
CA ARG A 150 -16.55 -24.59 10.70
C ARG A 150 -16.44 -23.29 9.91
N THR A 151 -17.27 -23.18 8.87
CA THR A 151 -17.43 -21.95 8.07
C THR A 151 -18.85 -21.38 8.17
N CYS A 152 -19.78 -22.12 8.76
CA CYS A 152 -21.17 -21.71 8.93
C CYS A 152 -21.34 -20.55 9.92
N SER A 153 -22.44 -19.82 9.78
CA SER A 153 -22.84 -18.71 10.66
C SER A 153 -23.87 -19.09 11.71
N ILE A 154 -24.31 -20.35 11.75
CA ILE A 154 -25.31 -20.82 12.69
C ILE A 154 -24.75 -20.87 14.12
N THR A 155 -25.64 -20.66 15.08
CA THR A 155 -25.38 -21.00 16.48
C THR A 155 -25.28 -22.51 16.60
N ILE A 156 -24.20 -23.00 17.23
CA ILE A 156 -23.99 -24.43 17.42
C ILE A 156 -24.48 -24.81 18.81
N ASP A 157 -25.59 -25.55 18.83
CA ASP A 157 -26.22 -26.14 20.02
C ASP A 157 -26.07 -27.67 20.05
N GLY A 158 -25.54 -28.28 18.98
CA GLY A 158 -25.31 -29.72 18.87
C GLY A 158 -26.56 -30.53 18.53
N ARG A 159 -27.68 -29.87 18.17
CA ARG A 159 -28.99 -30.53 17.99
C ARG A 159 -29.39 -30.77 16.53
N LEU A 160 -28.54 -30.37 15.58
CA LEU A 160 -28.86 -30.56 14.17
C LEU A 160 -28.88 -32.05 13.82
N GLU A 161 -29.92 -32.53 13.15
CA GLU A 161 -30.07 -33.95 12.82
C GLU A 161 -29.05 -34.47 11.80
N ARG A 162 -28.60 -33.61 10.87
CA ARG A 162 -27.70 -34.00 9.78
C ARG A 162 -26.58 -32.99 9.54
N PRO A 163 -25.35 -33.46 9.29
CA PRO A 163 -24.23 -32.57 8.99
C PRO A 163 -24.34 -32.03 7.55
N CYS A 164 -23.78 -30.85 7.33
CA CYS A 164 -23.78 -30.22 6.01
C CYS A 164 -22.71 -30.81 5.07
N ILE A 165 -22.72 -30.37 3.80
CA ILE A 165 -21.76 -30.79 2.78
C ILE A 165 -20.29 -30.61 3.21
N GLN A 166 -19.97 -29.62 4.04
CA GLN A 166 -18.59 -29.38 4.49
C GLN A 166 -18.04 -30.55 5.32
N TYR A 167 -18.90 -31.26 6.06
CA TYR A 167 -18.50 -32.48 6.76
C TYR A 167 -18.28 -33.63 5.79
N ALA A 168 -19.19 -33.82 4.84
CA ALA A 168 -19.09 -34.90 3.85
C ALA A 168 -17.79 -34.82 3.03
N ILE A 169 -17.28 -33.60 2.79
CA ILE A 169 -15.99 -33.36 2.11
C ILE A 169 -14.81 -33.16 3.09
N GLN A 170 -14.95 -33.56 4.36
CA GLN A 170 -13.90 -33.55 5.39
C GLN A 170 -13.31 -32.16 5.71
N ARG A 171 -14.07 -31.08 5.52
CA ARG A 171 -13.67 -29.69 5.83
C ARG A 171 -14.22 -29.15 7.15
N CYS A 172 -15.04 -29.92 7.84
CA CYS A 172 -15.61 -29.55 9.14
C CYS A 172 -15.95 -30.80 9.93
N ASN A 173 -15.70 -30.83 11.24
CA ASN A 173 -16.02 -31.98 12.10
C ASN A 173 -17.50 -32.01 12.57
N ALA A 174 -18.39 -31.27 11.91
CA ALA A 174 -19.82 -31.20 12.25
C ALA A 174 -20.17 -30.95 13.74
N PRO A 175 -19.56 -29.96 14.42
CA PRO A 175 -19.92 -29.64 15.81
C PRO A 175 -21.41 -29.26 15.97
N CYS A 176 -22.09 -28.86 14.89
CA CYS A 176 -23.54 -28.58 14.89
C CYS A 176 -24.42 -29.80 15.21
N THR A 177 -23.92 -31.03 14.99
CA THR A 177 -24.63 -32.28 15.27
C THR A 177 -24.25 -32.91 16.62
N GLY A 178 -23.31 -32.29 17.35
CA GLY A 178 -22.77 -32.83 18.61
C GLY A 178 -21.73 -33.94 18.44
N TRP A 179 -21.36 -34.32 17.21
CA TRP A 179 -20.38 -35.39 16.95
C TRP A 179 -18.93 -35.03 17.31
N GLU A 180 -18.62 -33.74 17.40
CA GLU A 180 -17.31 -33.23 17.81
C GLU A 180 -17.42 -32.55 19.16
N THR A 181 -16.47 -32.86 20.05
CA THR A 181 -16.43 -32.26 21.39
C THR A 181 -15.80 -30.88 21.35
N ARG A 182 -16.14 -30.03 22.32
CA ARG A 182 -15.51 -28.71 22.45
C ARG A 182 -13.99 -28.81 22.62
N GLU A 183 -13.51 -29.81 23.35
CA GLU A 183 -12.08 -30.04 23.57
C GLU A 183 -11.35 -30.50 22.31
N GLY A 184 -11.94 -31.44 21.58
CA GLY A 184 -11.41 -31.93 20.29
C GLY A 184 -11.33 -30.80 19.27
N TYR A 185 -12.42 -30.06 19.08
CA TYR A 185 -12.43 -28.87 18.23
C TYR A 185 -11.41 -27.82 18.68
N GLY A 186 -11.25 -27.63 19.99
CA GLY A 186 -10.26 -26.73 20.57
C GLY A 186 -8.82 -27.09 20.20
N ARG A 187 -8.50 -28.39 19.99
CA ARG A 187 -7.18 -28.82 19.47
C ARG A 187 -6.98 -28.32 18.05
N THR A 188 -7.96 -28.53 17.16
CA THR A 188 -7.91 -28.03 15.78
C THR A 188 -7.75 -26.51 15.72
N VAL A 189 -8.44 -25.78 16.58
CA VAL A 189 -8.31 -24.31 16.67
C VAL A 189 -6.90 -23.89 17.08
N ARG A 190 -6.28 -24.60 18.03
CA ARG A 190 -4.88 -24.33 18.43
C ARG A 190 -3.90 -24.59 17.29
N ASP A 191 -4.11 -25.65 16.52
CA ASP A 191 -3.26 -25.94 15.36
C ASP A 191 -3.37 -24.85 14.28
N VAL A 192 -4.58 -24.32 14.07
CA VAL A 192 -4.82 -23.19 13.16
C VAL A 192 -4.12 -21.94 13.66
N ALA A 193 -4.19 -21.65 14.95
CA ALA A 193 -3.48 -20.53 15.55
C ALA A 193 -1.96 -20.66 15.35
N ARG A 194 -1.39 -21.86 15.56
CA ARG A 194 0.03 -22.14 15.31
C ARG A 194 0.42 -21.93 13.85
N PHE A 195 -0.39 -22.43 12.91
CA PHE A 195 -0.18 -22.23 11.47
C PHE A 195 -0.20 -20.74 11.09
N LEU A 196 -1.18 -19.98 11.57
CA LEU A 196 -1.28 -18.54 11.30
C LEU A 196 -0.18 -17.73 12.00
N GLU A 197 0.43 -18.27 13.06
CA GLU A 197 1.61 -17.73 13.73
C GLU A 197 2.94 -18.08 13.03
N GLY A 198 2.90 -18.89 11.96
CA GLY A 198 4.07 -19.37 11.23
C GLY A 198 4.84 -20.47 11.95
N LYS A 199 4.25 -21.18 12.92
CA LYS A 199 4.88 -22.34 13.58
C LYS A 199 4.70 -23.60 12.74
N ASP A 200 5.11 -23.51 11.48
CA ASP A 200 4.78 -24.48 10.43
C ASP A 200 5.64 -25.74 10.47
N ASP A 201 6.79 -25.69 11.16
CA ASP A 201 7.76 -26.80 11.19
C ASP A 201 7.21 -28.03 11.93
N GLU A 202 6.61 -27.82 13.10
CA GLU A 202 5.97 -28.89 13.89
C GLU A 202 4.76 -29.48 13.15
N LEU A 203 3.99 -28.63 12.48
CA LEU A 203 2.84 -29.04 11.67
C LEU A 203 3.28 -29.87 10.46
N ALA A 204 4.31 -29.43 9.74
CA ALA A 204 4.86 -30.15 8.60
C ALA A 204 5.36 -31.54 9.00
N LEU A 205 6.10 -31.62 10.11
CA LEU A 205 6.58 -32.89 10.67
C LEU A 205 5.42 -33.83 11.02
N ARG A 206 4.38 -33.33 11.69
CA ARG A 206 3.20 -34.12 12.05
C ARG A 206 2.45 -34.64 10.82
N LEU A 207 2.17 -33.78 9.84
CA LEU A 207 1.49 -34.17 8.61
C LEU A 207 2.29 -35.20 7.81
N THR A 208 3.61 -35.08 7.80
CA THR A 208 4.51 -36.05 7.15
C THR A 208 4.40 -37.41 7.83
N LYS A 209 4.45 -37.46 9.16
CA LYS A 209 4.29 -38.70 9.92
C LYS A 209 2.92 -39.34 9.71
N GLU A 210 1.84 -38.54 9.69
CA GLU A 210 0.49 -39.04 9.40
C GLU A 210 0.38 -39.59 7.97
N MET A 211 1.04 -38.96 7.00
CA MET A 211 1.08 -39.42 5.61
C MET A 211 1.81 -40.75 5.50
N GLU A 212 2.97 -40.90 6.16
CA GLU A 212 3.75 -42.13 6.20
C GLU A 212 2.97 -43.28 6.82
N VAL A 213 2.27 -43.04 7.94
CA VAL A 213 1.39 -44.03 8.56
C VAL A 213 0.25 -44.43 7.62
N ALA A 214 -0.43 -43.46 6.98
CA ALA A 214 -1.49 -43.75 6.03
C ALA A 214 -0.99 -44.55 4.81
N ALA A 215 0.21 -44.26 4.33
CA ALA A 215 0.85 -45.01 3.24
C ALA A 215 1.22 -46.44 3.68
N ALA A 216 1.75 -46.62 4.90
CA ALA A 216 2.07 -47.93 5.47
C ALA A 216 0.81 -48.78 5.68
N GLU A 217 -0.32 -48.16 6.01
CA GLU A 217 -1.63 -48.81 6.13
C GLU A 217 -2.35 -49.02 4.78
N LEU A 218 -1.68 -48.76 3.64
CA LEU A 218 -2.24 -48.86 2.28
C LEU A 218 -3.47 -47.95 2.03
N LYS A 219 -3.63 -46.88 2.82
CA LYS A 219 -4.69 -45.87 2.67
C LYS A 219 -4.25 -44.77 1.71
N PHE A 220 -4.05 -45.13 0.45
CA PHE A 220 -3.44 -44.24 -0.57
C PHE A 220 -4.21 -42.94 -0.80
N GLU A 221 -5.54 -42.95 -0.73
CA GLU A 221 -6.35 -41.72 -0.85
C GLU A 221 -6.04 -40.73 0.27
N ARG A 222 -5.95 -41.22 1.51
CA ARG A 222 -5.60 -40.39 2.67
C ARG A 222 -4.16 -39.89 2.59
N ALA A 223 -3.23 -40.75 2.19
CA ALA A 223 -1.84 -40.36 1.98
C ALA A 223 -1.70 -39.28 0.88
N ALA A 224 -2.46 -39.39 -0.21
CA ALA A 224 -2.46 -38.38 -1.28
C ALA A 224 -2.97 -37.02 -0.79
N VAL A 225 -4.05 -36.97 -0.01
CA VAL A 225 -4.55 -35.73 0.60
C VAL A 225 -3.50 -35.09 1.51
N LEU A 226 -2.87 -35.88 2.39
CA LEU A 226 -1.83 -35.39 3.30
C LEU A 226 -0.59 -34.90 2.55
N ARG A 227 -0.19 -35.59 1.47
CA ARG A 227 0.91 -35.16 0.60
C ARG A 227 0.63 -33.79 -0.05
N ASP A 228 -0.55 -33.62 -0.62
CA ASP A 228 -0.93 -32.38 -1.30
C ASP A 228 -1.03 -31.22 -0.29
N GLN A 229 -1.46 -31.51 0.95
CA GLN A 229 -1.42 -30.60 2.08
C GLN A 229 0.01 -30.18 2.46
N ILE A 230 0.95 -31.12 2.56
CA ILE A 230 2.38 -30.86 2.82
C ILE A 230 2.99 -30.00 1.71
N GLN A 231 2.72 -30.31 0.43
CA GLN A 231 3.22 -29.50 -0.69
C GLN A 231 2.69 -28.07 -0.64
N SER A 232 1.42 -27.91 -0.29
CA SER A 232 0.80 -26.59 -0.18
C SER A 232 1.35 -25.79 1.00
N LEU A 233 1.62 -26.46 2.13
CA LEU A 233 2.29 -25.88 3.29
C LEU A 233 3.71 -25.40 2.94
N ASN A 234 4.49 -26.23 2.23
CA ASN A 234 5.86 -25.89 1.83
C ASN A 234 5.91 -24.68 0.88
N LYS A 235 4.94 -24.52 -0.03
CA LYS A 235 4.85 -23.33 -0.89
C LYS A 235 4.64 -22.03 -0.12
N VAL A 236 3.91 -22.07 1.00
CA VAL A 236 3.76 -20.88 1.87
C VAL A 236 5.06 -20.62 2.62
N ARG A 237 5.70 -21.67 3.15
CA ARG A 237 6.99 -21.56 3.87
C ARG A 237 8.10 -20.97 3.00
N GLU A 238 8.20 -21.39 1.74
CA GLU A 238 9.19 -20.85 0.79
C GLU A 238 9.04 -19.34 0.55
N ARG A 239 7.80 -18.82 0.61
CA ARG A 239 7.53 -17.37 0.47
C ARG A 239 7.83 -16.60 1.75
N GLN A 240 7.68 -17.22 2.92
CA GLN A 240 7.98 -16.62 4.23
C GLN A 240 9.46 -16.76 4.59
N LYS A 241 10.33 -16.28 3.69
CA LYS A 241 11.78 -16.30 3.91
C LYS A 241 12.10 -15.60 5.24
N ILE A 242 12.86 -16.28 6.10
CA ILE A 242 13.40 -15.67 7.31
C ILE A 242 14.38 -14.59 6.84
N ILE A 243 14.09 -13.34 7.21
CA ILE A 243 14.91 -12.20 6.80
C ILE A 243 15.76 -11.74 7.98
N SER A 244 15.23 -11.81 9.21
CA SER A 244 15.93 -11.44 10.44
C SER A 244 16.23 -12.63 11.35
N THR A 245 17.39 -12.59 12.01
CA THR A 245 17.76 -13.50 13.11
C THR A 245 17.08 -13.13 14.43
N GLU A 246 16.59 -11.90 14.57
CA GLU A 246 15.82 -11.45 15.74
C GLU A 246 14.34 -11.80 15.54
N GLU A 247 13.71 -12.49 16.50
CA GLU A 247 12.26 -12.81 16.52
C GLU A 247 11.41 -11.56 16.83
N LEU A 248 11.75 -10.41 16.24
CA LEU A 248 11.07 -9.14 16.44
C LEU A 248 10.05 -8.88 15.33
N ASP A 249 8.98 -8.19 15.71
CA ASP A 249 8.02 -7.61 14.78
C ASP A 249 8.54 -6.23 14.37
N GLN A 250 8.68 -6.01 13.06
CA GLN A 250 9.22 -4.76 12.51
C GLN A 250 8.44 -4.37 11.25
N ASP A 251 8.23 -3.08 11.05
CA ASP A 251 7.78 -2.55 9.75
C ASP A 251 8.96 -1.79 9.16
N VAL A 252 9.41 -2.15 7.95
CA VAL A 252 10.61 -1.59 7.32
C VAL A 252 10.20 -0.74 6.13
N LEU A 253 10.68 0.50 6.09
CA LEU A 253 10.30 1.52 5.11
C LEU A 253 11.53 2.00 4.35
N GLY A 254 11.53 1.79 3.04
CA GLY A 254 12.50 2.36 2.11
C GLY A 254 11.84 3.38 1.20
N VAL A 255 12.41 4.59 1.06
CA VAL A 255 11.92 5.61 0.12
C VAL A 255 12.91 5.83 -1.01
N VAL A 256 12.38 5.95 -2.23
CA VAL A 256 13.14 6.33 -3.42
C VAL A 256 12.36 7.40 -4.17
N ARG A 257 13.08 8.40 -4.68
CA ARG A 257 12.50 9.50 -5.46
C ARG A 257 13.14 9.60 -6.83
N GLN A 258 12.32 9.79 -7.86
CA GLN A 258 12.76 10.08 -9.21
C GLN A 258 12.00 11.29 -9.76
N GLY A 259 12.68 12.43 -9.86
CA GLY A 259 12.08 13.68 -10.30
C GLY A 259 10.94 14.14 -9.39
N ASN A 260 9.71 14.08 -9.91
CA ASN A 260 8.48 14.50 -9.23
C ASN A 260 7.67 13.33 -8.66
N ASP A 261 8.15 12.10 -8.83
CA ASP A 261 7.51 10.88 -8.35
C ASP A 261 8.38 10.24 -7.25
N ALA A 262 7.76 9.56 -6.30
CA ALA A 262 8.44 8.76 -5.30
C ALA A 262 7.71 7.44 -5.05
N CYS A 263 8.46 6.45 -4.57
CA CYS A 263 7.96 5.18 -4.09
C CYS A 263 8.43 4.99 -2.65
N VAL A 264 7.52 4.61 -1.77
CA VAL A 264 7.84 4.08 -0.44
C VAL A 264 7.51 2.59 -0.45
N GLU A 265 8.51 1.74 -0.31
CA GLU A 265 8.31 0.31 -0.10
C GLU A 265 8.13 0.05 1.40
N LEU A 266 7.10 -0.70 1.75
CA LEU A 266 6.84 -1.15 3.13
C LEU A 266 6.92 -2.67 3.21
N PHE A 267 7.81 -3.17 4.05
CA PHE A 267 7.87 -4.58 4.43
C PHE A 267 7.23 -4.82 5.78
N PHE A 268 6.40 -5.85 5.88
CA PHE A 268 5.83 -6.34 7.12
C PHE A 268 6.65 -7.53 7.61
N VAL A 269 7.46 -7.32 8.64
CA VAL A 269 8.25 -8.37 9.28
C VAL A 269 7.56 -8.76 10.58
N ARG A 270 7.25 -10.04 10.75
CA ARG A 270 6.69 -10.58 12.00
C ARG A 270 7.52 -11.77 12.44
N LYS A 271 7.95 -11.75 13.70
CA LYS A 271 8.86 -12.77 14.28
C LYS A 271 10.07 -13.04 13.37
N GLY A 272 10.67 -11.98 12.82
CA GLY A 272 11.82 -12.06 11.91
C GLY A 272 11.55 -12.58 10.49
N ARG A 273 10.30 -12.88 10.13
CA ARG A 273 9.91 -13.33 8.78
C ARG A 273 9.21 -12.24 8.00
N LEU A 274 9.53 -12.13 6.71
CA LEU A 274 8.79 -11.24 5.80
C LEU A 274 7.43 -11.86 5.48
N VAL A 275 6.38 -11.23 6.00
CA VAL A 275 4.98 -11.68 5.81
C VAL A 275 4.35 -11.00 4.60
N GLY A 276 4.87 -9.84 4.19
CA GLY A 276 4.41 -9.14 3.00
C GLY A 276 5.24 -7.91 2.67
N GLN A 277 5.10 -7.42 1.45
CA GLN A 277 5.71 -6.19 0.96
C GLN A 277 4.74 -5.41 0.08
N GLU A 278 4.89 -4.09 0.03
CA GLU A 278 4.07 -3.23 -0.81
C GLU A 278 4.75 -1.90 -1.20
N PRO A 279 4.78 -1.56 -2.50
CA PRO A 279 5.14 -0.22 -2.96
C PRO A 279 3.99 0.76 -2.89
N PHE A 280 4.28 1.98 -2.42
CA PHE A 280 3.37 3.11 -2.37
C PHE A 280 3.87 4.26 -3.21
N PHE A 281 3.08 4.65 -4.21
CA PHE A 281 3.47 5.69 -5.17
C PHE A 281 2.93 7.05 -4.76
N PHE A 282 3.80 8.05 -4.87
CA PHE A 282 3.51 9.46 -4.65
C PHE A 282 3.85 10.26 -5.89
N ASP A 283 3.00 11.22 -6.24
CA ASP A 283 3.25 12.24 -7.26
C ASP A 283 3.39 13.62 -6.62
N LYS A 284 3.95 14.58 -7.35
CA LYS A 284 4.08 15.98 -6.91
C LYS A 284 4.97 16.16 -5.68
N VAL A 285 5.99 15.32 -5.56
CA VAL A 285 6.97 15.36 -4.46
C VAL A 285 8.22 16.19 -4.78
N ALA A 286 8.28 16.85 -5.94
CA ALA A 286 9.40 17.73 -6.28
C ALA A 286 9.64 18.78 -5.17
N GLY A 287 10.90 18.90 -4.75
CA GLY A 287 11.34 19.80 -3.68
C GLY A 287 11.08 19.29 -2.26
N SER A 288 10.39 18.15 -2.08
CA SER A 288 10.22 17.53 -0.76
C SER A 288 11.41 16.64 -0.43
N ARG A 289 11.79 16.57 0.85
CA ARG A 289 12.86 15.67 1.32
C ARG A 289 12.31 14.28 1.59
N ASP A 290 13.18 13.27 1.53
CA ASP A 290 12.80 11.87 1.69
C ASP A 290 12.17 11.59 3.07
N GLY A 291 12.71 12.17 4.14
CA GLY A 291 12.11 12.13 5.47
C GLY A 291 10.71 12.78 5.55
N GLU A 292 10.41 13.81 4.74
CA GLU A 292 9.08 14.42 4.67
C GLU A 292 8.08 13.49 3.97
N ILE A 293 8.52 12.77 2.93
CA ILE A 293 7.71 11.77 2.22
C ILE A 293 7.40 10.61 3.16
N LEU A 294 8.40 10.09 3.87
CA LEU A 294 8.22 9.03 4.88
C LEU A 294 7.27 9.47 6.01
N SER A 295 7.44 10.69 6.54
CA SER A 295 6.55 11.22 7.58
C SER A 295 5.10 11.33 7.08
N ALA A 296 4.91 11.84 5.87
CA ALA A 296 3.58 11.90 5.24
C ALA A 296 2.99 10.51 5.00
N PHE A 297 3.81 9.53 4.60
CA PHE A 297 3.40 8.13 4.44
C PHE A 297 2.93 7.55 5.78
N VAL A 298 3.76 7.60 6.82
CA VAL A 298 3.48 7.02 8.14
C VAL A 298 2.17 7.59 8.71
N ARG A 299 1.97 8.91 8.65
CA ARG A 299 0.73 9.56 9.12
C ARG A 299 -0.51 9.10 8.35
N GLN A 300 -0.43 9.04 7.02
CA GLN A 300 -1.56 8.65 6.19
C GLN A 300 -1.86 7.15 6.23
N PHE A 301 -0.83 6.31 6.35
CA PHE A 301 -0.94 4.86 6.38
C PHE A 301 -1.50 4.37 7.72
N TYR A 302 -0.86 4.70 8.84
CA TYR A 302 -1.31 4.26 10.17
C TYR A 302 -2.58 4.98 10.64
N GLY A 303 -2.90 6.15 10.07
CA GLY A 303 -4.19 6.83 10.26
C GLY A 303 -5.41 6.04 9.75
N LYS A 304 -5.22 4.90 9.05
CA LYS A 304 -6.29 3.97 8.62
C LYS A 304 -6.61 2.87 9.66
N SER A 305 -6.17 3.02 10.91
CA SER A 305 -6.33 2.02 11.98
C SER A 305 -5.58 0.70 11.71
N VAL A 306 -4.45 0.79 11.01
CA VAL A 306 -3.48 -0.30 10.96
C VAL A 306 -2.60 -0.18 12.21
N ALA A 307 -2.42 -1.26 12.96
CA ALA A 307 -1.53 -1.24 14.12
C ALA A 307 -0.07 -1.31 13.64
N PRO A 308 0.79 -0.34 13.99
CA PRO A 308 2.22 -0.38 13.66
C PRO A 308 2.94 -1.47 14.44
N ALA A 309 4.03 -2.02 13.93
CA ALA A 309 4.95 -2.91 14.66
C ALA A 309 5.65 -2.21 15.84
N PRO A 310 6.29 -2.94 16.79
CA PRO A 310 7.08 -2.34 17.88
C PRO A 310 8.26 -1.50 17.39
N GLU A 311 8.86 -1.89 16.27
CA GLU A 311 9.92 -1.11 15.64
C GLU A 311 9.53 -0.74 14.20
N LEU A 312 9.69 0.54 13.87
CA LEU A 312 9.65 1.07 12.52
C LEU A 312 11.08 1.36 12.08
N LEU A 313 11.60 0.59 11.12
CA LEU A 313 12.89 0.86 10.52
C LEU A 313 12.68 1.74 9.29
N VAL A 314 13.37 2.87 9.20
CA VAL A 314 13.19 3.85 8.13
C VAL A 314 14.51 4.14 7.44
N SER A 315 14.50 4.36 6.13
CA SER A 315 15.70 4.72 5.37
C SER A 315 16.23 6.11 5.67
N GLU A 316 15.34 7.03 6.07
CA GLU A 316 15.69 8.40 6.42
C GLU A 316 14.97 8.82 7.70
N GLU A 317 15.58 9.74 8.44
CA GLU A 317 15.01 10.24 9.69
C GLU A 317 13.73 11.05 9.43
N LEU A 318 12.68 10.75 10.22
CA LEU A 318 11.41 11.46 10.12
C LEU A 318 11.50 12.80 10.86
N PRO A 319 11.02 13.90 10.25
CA PRO A 319 10.74 15.11 10.99
C PRO A 319 9.79 14.82 12.15
N GLU A 320 10.19 15.24 13.36
CA GLU A 320 9.42 15.04 14.59
C GLU A 320 9.13 13.55 14.87
N ALA A 321 10.17 12.72 14.74
CA ALA A 321 10.10 11.27 14.98
C ALA A 321 9.55 10.93 16.37
N GLU A 322 9.90 11.69 17.41
CA GLU A 322 9.43 11.47 18.79
C GLU A 322 7.90 11.61 18.91
N LEU A 323 7.33 12.72 18.40
CA LEU A 323 5.88 12.94 18.38
C LEU A 323 5.15 11.87 17.55
N THR A 324 5.76 11.45 16.44
CA THR A 324 5.21 10.39 15.59
C THR A 324 5.24 9.03 16.33
N ALA A 325 6.32 8.73 17.04
CA ALA A 325 6.45 7.50 17.83
C ALA A 325 5.47 7.48 19.02
N GLU A 326 5.24 8.61 19.68
CA GLU A 326 4.21 8.76 20.72
C GLU A 326 2.81 8.46 20.16
N TRP A 327 2.47 9.05 19.02
CA TRP A 327 1.20 8.79 18.34
C TRP A 327 1.00 7.33 17.97
N LEU A 328 2.01 6.72 17.34
CA LEU A 328 1.98 5.31 16.97
C LEU A 328 1.89 4.40 18.20
N SER A 329 2.55 4.78 19.30
CA SER A 329 2.48 4.04 20.57
C SER A 329 1.07 4.07 21.16
N GLY A 330 0.42 5.24 21.14
CA GLY A 330 -0.99 5.39 21.55
C GLY A 330 -1.94 4.58 20.69
N LEU A 331 -1.74 4.57 19.37
CA LEU A 331 -2.54 3.77 18.43
C LEU A 331 -2.38 2.26 18.66
N ALA A 332 -1.16 1.81 18.94
CA ALA A 332 -0.85 0.40 19.18
C ALA A 332 -1.12 -0.06 20.63
N ARG A 333 -1.38 0.86 21.56
CA ARG A 333 -1.43 0.62 23.02
C ARG A 333 -0.18 -0.09 23.57
N ARG A 334 0.98 0.17 22.96
CA ARG A 334 2.30 -0.34 23.37
C ARG A 334 3.38 0.58 22.85
N ARG A 335 4.59 0.49 23.40
CA ARG A 335 5.73 1.28 22.91
C ARG A 335 6.05 0.94 21.45
N VAL A 336 6.18 1.98 20.63
CA VAL A 336 6.65 1.94 19.25
C VAL A 336 7.90 2.80 19.14
N GLN A 337 8.94 2.29 18.51
CA GLN A 337 10.19 3.01 18.25
C GLN A 337 10.36 3.23 16.75
N ILE A 338 10.82 4.41 16.36
CA ILE A 338 11.19 4.72 14.97
C ILE A 338 12.72 4.82 14.93
N LEU A 339 13.35 4.02 14.08
CA LEU A 339 14.81 3.89 14.00
C LEU A 339 15.26 4.11 12.56
N ALA A 340 16.25 4.98 12.37
CA ALA A 340 16.98 5.16 11.11
C ALA A 340 18.36 4.48 11.20
N PRO A 341 18.44 3.15 11.02
CA PRO A 341 19.70 2.43 11.20
C PRO A 341 20.71 2.83 10.13
N GLN A 342 21.93 3.17 10.54
CA GLN A 342 23.01 3.57 9.63
C GLN A 342 23.95 2.43 9.25
N ARG A 343 24.01 1.36 10.07
CA ARG A 343 24.90 0.20 9.90
C ARG A 343 24.28 -1.09 10.48
N GLY A 344 24.86 -2.23 10.13
CA GLY A 344 24.46 -3.56 10.63
C GLY A 344 23.24 -4.15 9.93
N ALA A 345 22.76 -5.29 10.43
CA ALA A 345 21.67 -6.07 9.81
C ALA A 345 20.38 -5.25 9.59
N ARG A 346 20.03 -4.35 10.52
CA ARG A 346 18.86 -3.47 10.38
C ARG A 346 19.00 -2.52 9.18
N ARG A 347 20.20 -2.02 8.88
CA ARG A 347 20.47 -1.17 7.69
C ARG A 347 20.37 -1.97 6.40
N GLU A 348 20.81 -3.23 6.40
CA GLU A 348 20.72 -4.13 5.24
C GLU A 348 19.26 -4.40 4.86
N PHE A 349 18.35 -4.56 5.83
CA PHE A 349 16.91 -4.70 5.53
C PHE A 349 16.29 -3.43 4.97
N VAL A 350 16.68 -2.28 5.51
CA VAL A 350 16.27 -0.99 4.95
C VAL A 350 16.80 -0.84 3.51
N ALA A 351 18.03 -1.26 3.22
CA ALA A 351 18.59 -1.25 1.87
C ALA A 351 17.79 -2.12 0.90
N MET A 352 17.40 -3.32 1.36
CA MET A 352 16.55 -4.21 0.58
C MET A 352 15.19 -3.57 0.25
N ALA A 353 14.58 -2.84 1.21
CA ALA A 353 13.35 -2.10 0.95
C ALA A 353 13.57 -0.97 -0.07
N GLU A 354 14.68 -0.23 0.01
CA GLU A 354 15.06 0.79 -0.97
C GLU A 354 15.23 0.19 -2.38
N GLU A 355 15.94 -0.93 -2.51
CA GLU A 355 16.13 -1.62 -3.81
C GLU A 355 14.81 -2.06 -4.43
N ASN A 356 13.88 -2.60 -3.62
CA ASN A 356 12.54 -2.95 -4.10
C ASN A 356 11.74 -1.71 -4.49
N ALA A 357 11.86 -0.60 -3.75
CA ALA A 357 11.25 0.68 -4.10
C ALA A 357 11.75 1.21 -5.45
N VAL A 358 13.04 1.06 -5.77
CA VAL A 358 13.62 1.43 -7.09
C VAL A 358 12.92 0.64 -8.19
N LEU A 359 12.88 -0.68 -8.09
CA LEU A 359 12.30 -1.56 -9.12
C LEU A 359 10.80 -1.28 -9.29
N ALA A 360 10.08 -1.10 -8.18
CA ALA A 360 8.66 -0.78 -8.20
C ALA A 360 8.39 0.59 -8.87
N LEU A 361 9.19 1.61 -8.56
CA LEU A 361 9.06 2.94 -9.16
C LEU A 361 9.31 2.90 -10.66
N GLN A 362 10.38 2.22 -11.10
CA GLN A 362 10.70 2.07 -12.53
C GLN A 362 9.55 1.41 -13.29
N ASN A 363 9.03 0.28 -12.78
CA ASN A 363 7.91 -0.42 -13.40
C ASN A 363 6.63 0.43 -13.43
N HIS A 364 6.39 1.22 -12.37
CA HIS A 364 5.25 2.12 -12.30
C HIS A 364 5.32 3.25 -13.33
N LEU A 365 6.50 3.85 -13.51
CA LEU A 365 6.72 4.92 -14.48
C LEU A 365 6.55 4.40 -15.92
N LEU A 366 7.15 3.25 -16.25
CA LEU A 366 6.97 2.60 -17.56
C LEU A 366 5.49 2.32 -17.85
N SER A 367 4.78 1.72 -16.90
CA SER A 367 3.35 1.41 -17.04
C SER A 367 2.48 2.66 -17.18
N ARG A 368 2.88 3.78 -16.56
CA ARG A 368 2.18 5.06 -16.67
C ARG A 368 2.37 5.68 -18.05
N ASP A 369 3.58 5.64 -18.58
CA ASP A 369 3.91 6.18 -19.90
C ASP A 369 3.18 5.40 -21.00
N ASP A 370 3.16 4.07 -20.92
CA ASP A 370 2.41 3.20 -21.84
C ASP A 370 0.91 3.55 -21.83
N ARG A 371 0.32 3.70 -20.63
CA ARG A 371 -1.09 4.10 -20.48
C ARG A 371 -1.35 5.49 -21.06
N GLN A 372 -0.46 6.44 -20.85
CA GLN A 372 -0.59 7.78 -21.41
C GLN A 372 -0.55 7.75 -22.94
N GLN A 373 0.34 6.96 -23.54
CA GLN A 373 0.39 6.80 -24.99
C GLN A 373 -0.91 6.21 -25.55
N VAL A 374 -1.48 5.19 -24.92
CA VAL A 374 -2.77 4.61 -25.32
C VAL A 374 -3.88 5.67 -25.30
N VAL A 375 -3.99 6.43 -24.20
CA VAL A 375 -5.02 7.48 -24.08
C VAL A 375 -4.83 8.59 -25.11
N LEU A 376 -3.61 9.03 -25.36
CA LEU A 376 -3.33 10.08 -26.36
C LEU A 376 -3.64 9.61 -27.78
N GLU A 377 -3.40 8.33 -28.07
CA GLU A 377 -3.72 7.71 -29.36
C GLU A 377 -5.24 7.56 -29.54
N GLU A 378 -5.98 7.19 -28.49
CA GLU A 378 -7.45 7.20 -28.50
C GLU A 378 -8.00 8.62 -28.70
N LEU A 379 -7.43 9.62 -28.02
CA LEU A 379 -7.85 11.02 -28.15
C LEU A 379 -7.57 11.56 -29.56
N ARG A 380 -6.41 11.21 -30.15
CA ARG A 380 -6.06 11.52 -31.54
C ARG A 380 -7.10 10.97 -32.50
N ARG A 381 -7.53 9.71 -32.31
CA ARG A 381 -8.54 9.07 -33.14
C ARG A 381 -9.92 9.71 -32.95
N ALA A 382 -10.35 9.94 -31.72
CA ALA A 382 -11.65 10.52 -31.40
C ALA A 382 -11.79 11.97 -31.92
N LEU A 383 -10.72 12.76 -31.83
CA LEU A 383 -10.69 14.16 -32.26
C LEU A 383 -10.15 14.35 -33.69
N THR A 384 -9.87 13.27 -34.40
CA THR A 384 -9.33 13.27 -35.78
C THR A 384 -8.09 14.17 -35.94
N LEU A 385 -7.18 14.12 -34.96
CA LEU A 385 -5.98 14.94 -34.97
C LEU A 385 -4.89 14.33 -35.88
N PRO A 386 -4.14 15.17 -36.64
CA PRO A 386 -3.10 14.68 -37.56
C PRO A 386 -1.88 14.08 -36.84
N GLY A 387 -1.73 14.30 -35.53
CA GLY A 387 -0.67 13.74 -34.69
C GLY A 387 -1.12 13.64 -33.24
N LEU A 388 -0.30 13.02 -32.38
CA LEU A 388 -0.60 12.94 -30.95
C LEU A 388 -0.71 14.35 -30.36
N PRO A 389 -1.72 14.62 -29.51
CA PRO A 389 -1.88 15.93 -28.90
C PRO A 389 -0.77 16.16 -27.87
N ASN A 390 0.27 16.89 -28.28
CA ASN A 390 1.33 17.32 -27.38
C ASN A 390 0.84 18.50 -26.51
N THR A 391 1.26 18.52 -25.24
CA THR A 391 0.90 19.50 -24.20
C THR A 391 0.75 20.94 -24.70
N THR A 392 -0.30 21.61 -24.19
CA THR A 392 -0.68 23.00 -24.46
C THR A 392 0.47 24.00 -24.25
N SER A 393 1.13 24.41 -25.34
CA SER A 393 1.69 25.76 -25.44
C SER A 393 0.66 26.62 -26.17
N GLY A 394 -0.03 27.46 -25.40
CA GLY A 394 -0.83 28.53 -25.96
C GLY A 394 0.07 29.56 -26.63
N SER A 395 0.27 29.45 -27.94
CA SER A 395 0.56 30.59 -28.81
C SER A 395 -0.36 30.52 -30.01
N ALA A 396 -1.46 31.25 -29.91
CA ALA A 396 -2.29 31.57 -31.06
C ALA A 396 -1.47 32.43 -32.04
N SER A 397 -0.84 31.83 -33.03
CA SER A 397 -0.35 32.54 -34.22
C SER A 397 -1.37 32.38 -35.34
N ARG A 398 -2.29 33.35 -35.37
CA ARG A 398 -3.01 33.94 -36.51
C ARG A 398 -3.12 33.08 -37.79
N ALA A 399 -4.36 32.73 -38.09
CA ALA A 399 -4.85 32.53 -39.44
C ALA A 399 -4.53 33.75 -40.33
N SER A 400 -4.19 33.48 -41.59
CA SER A 400 -4.41 34.39 -42.72
C SER A 400 -4.59 33.58 -44.00
N PRO A 401 -5.37 34.08 -44.98
CA PRO A 401 -6.30 33.25 -45.74
C PRO A 401 -5.85 32.93 -47.16
N ALA A 402 -6.61 32.00 -47.74
CA ALA A 402 -6.59 31.53 -49.12
C ALA A 402 -6.25 32.60 -50.19
N ARG A 403 -5.44 32.17 -51.17
CA ARG A 403 -5.56 32.63 -52.55
C ARG A 403 -5.76 31.44 -53.48
N THR A 404 -6.96 31.36 -54.00
CA THR A 404 -7.37 30.61 -55.19
C THR A 404 -6.74 31.20 -56.44
N THR A 405 -6.14 30.35 -57.28
CA THR A 405 -6.21 30.40 -58.76
C THR A 405 -5.75 29.05 -59.32
N SER A 406 -6.62 28.36 -60.04
CA SER A 406 -6.29 27.26 -60.96
C SER A 406 -6.38 27.80 -62.41
N PRO A 407 -6.24 26.99 -63.47
CA PRO A 407 -5.24 25.95 -63.78
C PRO A 407 -4.59 26.20 -65.17
N ARG A 408 -3.48 25.53 -65.52
CA ARG A 408 -3.24 25.12 -66.92
C ARG A 408 -2.07 24.13 -67.09
N SER A 409 -2.39 23.11 -67.89
CA SER A 409 -1.56 22.13 -68.60
C SER A 409 -0.21 22.64 -69.15
N ALA A 410 0.82 21.78 -69.13
CA ALA A 410 1.40 21.14 -70.33
C ALA A 410 2.84 20.58 -70.11
N LYS A 411 3.00 19.30 -70.45
CA LYS A 411 4.09 18.63 -71.20
C LYS A 411 5.58 18.83 -70.87
N SER A 412 6.23 17.66 -70.78
CA SER A 412 7.58 17.32 -71.30
C SER A 412 8.77 17.83 -70.47
N SER A 413 9.95 17.23 -70.42
CA SER A 413 10.52 15.92 -70.77
C SER A 413 12.01 15.99 -70.37
N ARG A 414 12.66 14.82 -70.24
CA ARG A 414 14.13 14.61 -70.16
C ARG A 414 14.79 15.06 -68.84
N GLY A 415 15.76 14.37 -68.27
CA GLY A 415 16.54 13.19 -68.66
C GLY A 415 17.81 13.13 -67.81
N GLY A 416 18.45 11.96 -67.74
CA GLY A 416 19.82 11.77 -67.22
C GLY A 416 19.89 11.36 -65.74
N SER A 417 19.98 10.10 -65.34
CA SER A 417 20.99 9.04 -65.58
C SER A 417 22.20 9.06 -64.64
N ARG A 418 22.39 7.90 -63.98
CA ARG A 418 23.62 7.18 -63.61
C ARG A 418 23.97 7.13 -62.12
N GLY A 419 24.20 5.89 -61.65
CA GLY A 419 24.89 5.58 -60.40
C GLY A 419 24.48 4.26 -59.75
N ARG A 420 24.60 3.13 -60.47
CA ARG A 420 24.55 1.75 -59.91
C ARG A 420 25.80 1.57 -59.01
N TRP A 421 25.77 0.88 -57.87
CA TRP A 421 26.21 -0.51 -57.75
C TRP A 421 25.81 -1.13 -56.39
N SER A 422 25.56 -2.43 -56.50
CA SER A 422 25.09 -3.46 -55.57
C SER A 422 25.95 -3.71 -54.33
N ARG A 423 25.33 -4.27 -53.26
CA ARG A 423 25.52 -5.66 -52.79
C ARG A 423 24.72 -5.94 -51.50
N GLY A 424 24.21 -7.17 -51.37
CA GLY A 424 23.86 -7.78 -50.08
C GLY A 424 22.40 -8.24 -49.93
N ARG A 425 22.17 -9.54 -50.12
CA ARG A 425 20.88 -10.25 -50.09
C ARG A 425 20.44 -10.66 -48.65
N PRO A 426 19.22 -11.22 -48.48
CA PRO A 426 18.41 -11.15 -47.27
C PRO A 426 18.27 -12.49 -46.49
N CYS A 427 17.33 -12.45 -45.51
CA CYS A 427 16.63 -13.55 -44.82
C CYS A 427 17.31 -14.18 -43.60
N ARG A 428 16.63 -14.12 -42.45
CA ARG A 428 15.72 -15.20 -42.01
C ARG A 428 14.92 -14.78 -40.78
N ILE A 429 13.61 -14.97 -40.88
CA ILE A 429 12.65 -15.07 -39.79
C ILE A 429 12.79 -16.50 -39.23
N TRP A 430 12.78 -16.65 -37.91
CA TRP A 430 12.53 -17.94 -37.25
C TRP A 430 11.41 -17.76 -36.23
N SER A 431 10.63 -18.84 -36.17
CA SER A 431 9.42 -19.12 -35.43
C SER A 431 9.58 -19.14 -33.92
#